data_AF-T2BQT2-F1
#
_entry.id   AF-T2BQT2-F1
#
_cell.length_a   1.000
_cell.length_b   1.000
_cell.length_c   1.000
_cell.angle_alpha   90.00
_cell.angle_beta   90.00
_cell.angle_gamma   90.00
#
_symmetry.space_group_name_H-M   'P 1'
#
loop_
_entity.id
_entity.type
_entity.pdbx_description
1 polymer ?
#
loop_
_entity_poly.entity_id
_entity_poly.type
_entity_poly.pdbx_seq_one_letter_code
_entity_poly.pdbx_strand_id
1 'polypeptide(L)'
;HTFINYYICAIHVWNKVKYAKTNDQIRKTYSSIVIQNLKKSIVKNAAAYNYCFGFYETNFIIDKQSYIFFNYNNLPHTENSAGTLLINNKINVLNFFGVSAFLLADQNGKFDFSEEIKLIQNENITIDKEYDFTYLVPPVEDYKTAIEEYNFRMDPVKLVPLQKQIKEKDNIISTLNQEKTTLQNELNSFPIKKQRLELANLEQDLIIKKLESKKLAKSLGIKMSIINPKITFIQANSAKARIQNHLSYKLGQALIANSKSILGYIRMPYVLSYIKNKHKFEQKAYEEKIKENPNLALPPLETYPDYNEALKEKECFTYKLGEALMQANKNWYGGGYIKFIFKDVPRLKREFGKKG
;
A
#
# COMPACT_ATOMS: atom_id res chain seq x y z
N HIS A 1 22.47 -9.75 37.33
CA HIS A 1 22.33 -9.23 35.94
C HIS A 1 20.89 -9.20 35.43
N THR A 2 19.91 -9.58 36.24
CA THR A 2 18.66 -10.17 35.74
C THR A 2 17.57 -9.17 35.38
N PHE A 3 17.65 -7.92 35.83
CA PHE A 3 16.57 -6.92 35.65
C PHE A 3 17.05 -5.57 35.08
N ILE A 4 18.21 -5.55 34.40
CA ILE A 4 18.66 -4.34 33.69
C ILE A 4 17.66 -4.00 32.59
N ASN A 5 17.33 -2.72 32.43
CA ASN A 5 16.32 -2.16 31.50
C ASN A 5 14.85 -2.37 31.92
N TYR A 6 14.57 -2.83 33.13
CA TYR A 6 13.21 -2.90 33.66
C TYR A 6 12.82 -1.59 34.37
N TYR A 7 11.54 -1.25 34.31
CA TYR A 7 10.94 -0.18 35.10
C TYR A 7 10.61 -0.67 36.51
N ILE A 8 10.81 0.20 37.50
CA ILE A 8 10.27 -0.02 38.85
C ILE A 8 8.88 0.60 38.90
N CYS A 9 7.85 -0.23 39.01
CA CYS A 9 6.45 0.21 39.01
C CYS A 9 5.92 0.42 40.43
N ALA A 10 6.24 -0.50 41.34
CA ALA A 10 5.78 -0.43 42.73
C ALA A 10 6.77 -1.09 43.69
N ILE A 11 6.64 -0.74 44.97
CA ILE A 11 7.38 -1.35 46.08
C ILE A 11 6.40 -1.84 47.14
N HIS A 12 6.56 -3.09 47.53
CA HIS A 12 5.87 -3.68 48.67
C HIS A 12 6.75 -3.53 49.91
N VAL A 13 6.18 -2.92 50.94
CA VAL A 13 6.87 -2.57 52.17
C VAL A 13 6.18 -3.20 53.37
N TRP A 14 6.97 -3.66 54.33
CA TRP A 14 6.48 -4.10 55.62
C TRP A 14 7.28 -3.48 56.77
N ASN A 15 6.79 -2.34 57.27
CA ASN A 15 7.36 -1.65 58.41
C ASN A 15 6.61 -2.03 59.70
N LYS A 16 7.03 -3.09 60.39
CA LYS A 16 6.37 -3.56 61.62
C LYS A 16 6.83 -2.78 62.86
N VAL A 17 5.88 -2.21 63.60
CA VAL A 17 6.14 -1.50 64.87
C VAL A 17 5.18 -1.96 65.97
N LYS A 18 5.66 -2.01 67.23
CA LYS A 18 4.83 -2.45 68.38
C LYS A 18 4.12 -1.30 69.10
N TYR A 19 4.61 -0.06 68.97
CA TYR A 19 4.15 1.09 69.76
C TYR A 19 3.05 1.92 69.09
N ALA A 20 2.94 1.90 67.75
CA ALA A 20 1.86 2.58 67.05
C ALA A 20 0.62 1.67 67.02
N LYS A 21 -0.46 2.11 67.68
CA LYS A 21 -1.69 1.30 67.85
C LYS A 21 -2.89 1.89 67.13
N THR A 22 -2.90 3.20 66.88
CA THR A 22 -3.99 3.87 66.15
C THR A 22 -3.59 4.15 64.70
N ASN A 23 -4.58 4.30 63.81
CA ASN A 23 -4.33 4.65 62.41
C ASN A 23 -3.52 5.94 62.28
N ASP A 24 -3.79 6.96 63.10
CA ASP A 24 -3.03 8.21 63.08
C ASP A 24 -1.56 7.99 63.48
N GLN A 25 -1.30 7.24 64.56
CA GLN A 25 0.06 6.90 65.00
C GLN A 25 0.82 6.09 63.94
N ILE A 26 0.15 5.12 63.32
CA ILE A 26 0.71 4.26 62.28
C ILE A 26 1.13 5.10 61.06
N ARG A 27 0.26 6.01 60.60
CA ARG A 27 0.52 6.85 59.43
C ARG A 27 1.59 7.91 59.67
N LYS A 28 1.74 8.39 60.91
CA LYS A 28 2.79 9.32 61.35
C LYS A 28 4.13 8.65 61.67
N THR A 29 4.14 7.33 61.84
CA THR A 29 5.35 6.55 62.07
C THR A 29 5.86 6.02 60.73
N TYR A 30 6.89 6.64 60.17
CA TYR A 30 7.38 6.30 58.84
C TYR A 30 8.90 6.38 58.72
N SER A 31 9.43 5.81 57.64
CA SER A 31 10.80 6.01 57.16
C SER A 31 10.80 6.17 55.65
N SER A 32 11.97 6.41 55.06
CA SER A 32 12.16 6.53 53.62
C SER A 32 13.35 5.73 53.11
N ILE A 33 13.22 5.31 51.86
CA ILE A 33 14.23 4.61 51.08
C ILE A 33 14.65 5.50 49.91
N VAL A 34 15.94 5.45 49.58
CA VAL A 34 16.49 6.08 48.39
C VAL A 34 16.74 5.00 47.34
N ILE A 35 16.31 5.27 46.12
CA ILE A 35 16.49 4.43 44.95
C ILE A 35 17.20 5.28 43.91
N GLN A 36 18.42 4.91 43.56
CA GLN A 36 19.28 5.74 42.72
C GLN A 36 19.87 4.93 41.58
N ASN A 37 20.00 5.57 40.42
CA ASN A 37 20.75 5.09 39.26
C ASN A 37 21.67 6.21 38.73
N LEU A 38 22.26 6.03 37.55
CA LEU A 38 23.17 7.02 36.97
C LEU A 38 22.50 8.38 36.70
N LYS A 39 21.19 8.40 36.43
CA LYS A 39 20.45 9.59 35.93
C LYS A 39 19.53 10.21 36.96
N LYS A 40 19.03 9.43 37.91
CA LYS A 40 17.92 9.78 38.80
C LYS A 40 18.13 9.24 40.20
N SER A 41 17.61 9.97 41.17
CA SER A 41 17.48 9.53 42.55
C SER A 41 16.05 9.80 43.01
N ILE A 42 15.43 8.80 43.62
CA ILE A 42 14.06 8.80 44.11
C ILE A 42 14.09 8.53 45.61
N VAL A 43 13.40 9.35 46.39
CA VAL A 43 13.21 9.19 47.83
C VAL A 43 11.73 8.89 48.07
N LYS A 44 11.42 7.63 48.43
CA LYS A 44 10.07 7.14 48.72
C LYS A 44 9.91 6.89 50.21
N ASN A 45 8.80 7.32 50.78
CA ASN A 45 8.47 7.11 52.19
C ASN A 45 7.39 6.04 52.40
N ALA A 46 7.43 5.35 53.53
CA ALA A 46 6.42 4.37 53.90
C ALA A 46 6.16 4.38 55.41
N ALA A 47 4.89 4.44 55.78
CA ALA A 47 4.42 4.35 57.14
C ALA A 47 4.47 2.91 57.70
N ALA A 48 4.18 2.77 58.99
CA ALA A 48 4.38 1.54 59.75
C ALA A 48 3.27 0.49 59.57
N TYR A 49 3.02 0.07 58.33
CA TYR A 49 2.10 -1.01 58.00
C TYR A 49 2.58 -1.79 56.77
N ASN A 50 1.90 -2.90 56.47
CA ASN A 50 2.15 -3.73 55.30
C ASN A 50 1.37 -3.16 54.11
N TYR A 51 2.05 -2.68 53.07
CA TYR A 51 1.39 -2.05 51.92
C TYR A 51 2.26 -2.00 50.67
N CYS A 52 1.60 -2.00 49.50
CA CYS A 52 2.25 -1.83 48.21
C CYS A 52 1.97 -0.43 47.65
N PHE A 53 3.03 0.30 47.34
CA PHE A 53 2.94 1.67 46.81
C PHE A 53 3.50 1.72 45.40
N GLY A 54 2.75 2.33 44.48
CA GLY A 54 3.26 2.68 43.16
C GLY A 54 4.27 3.83 43.22
N PHE A 55 5.22 3.82 42.29
CA PHE A 55 6.06 4.97 41.99
C PHE A 55 5.30 5.94 41.10
N TYR A 56 5.28 7.22 41.45
CA TYR A 56 4.67 8.25 40.60
C TYR A 56 5.58 8.61 39.42
N GLU A 57 6.90 8.61 39.65
CA GLU A 57 7.91 8.72 38.61
C GLU A 57 8.15 7.34 37.99
N THR A 58 7.36 6.98 36.98
CA THR A 58 7.37 5.66 36.35
C THR A 58 8.57 5.41 35.43
N ASN A 59 9.38 6.43 35.14
CA ASN A 59 10.51 6.34 34.20
C ASN A 59 11.85 6.02 34.90
N PHE A 60 11.85 5.39 36.06
CA PHE A 60 13.06 4.86 36.66
C PHE A 60 13.41 3.51 36.03
N ILE A 61 14.46 3.50 35.21
CA ILE A 61 14.96 2.30 34.54
C ILE A 61 16.16 1.78 35.31
N ILE A 62 16.14 0.49 35.65
CA ILE A 62 17.25 -0.18 36.32
C ILE A 62 18.43 -0.28 35.36
N ASP A 63 19.56 0.30 35.76
CA ASP A 63 20.85 0.21 35.07
C ASP A 63 21.91 -0.49 35.95
N LYS A 64 23.13 -0.60 35.43
CA LYS A 64 24.23 -1.25 36.14
C LYS A 64 24.69 -0.51 37.40
N GLN A 65 24.30 0.74 37.56
CA GLN A 65 24.64 1.60 38.70
C GLN A 65 23.42 1.80 39.61
N SER A 66 22.39 0.98 39.45
CA SER A 66 21.19 1.08 40.26
C SER A 66 21.39 0.41 41.61
N TYR A 67 21.11 1.14 42.68
CA TYR A 67 21.16 0.64 44.06
C TYR A 67 20.09 1.32 44.92
N ILE A 68 19.75 0.66 46.03
CA ILE A 68 18.79 1.16 47.01
C ILE A 68 19.45 1.22 48.39
N PHE A 69 19.07 2.21 49.20
CA PHE A 69 19.59 2.35 50.56
C PHE A 69 18.61 3.09 51.46
N PHE A 70 18.72 2.85 52.77
CA PHE A 70 17.93 3.56 53.77
C PHE A 70 18.32 5.05 53.79
N ASN A 71 17.33 5.95 53.83
CA ASN A 71 17.57 7.40 53.80
C ASN A 71 18.02 7.95 55.16
N TYR A 72 19.23 7.58 55.60
CA TYR A 72 19.77 7.99 56.89
C TYR A 72 19.91 9.51 57.04
N ASN A 73 20.24 10.19 55.93
CA ASN A 73 20.49 11.63 55.89
C ASN A 73 19.21 12.47 55.74
N ASN A 74 18.02 11.84 55.74
CA ASN A 74 16.74 12.52 55.54
C ASN A 74 16.73 13.43 54.29
N LEU A 75 17.25 12.90 53.17
CA LEU A 75 17.19 13.58 51.88
C LEU A 75 15.75 13.98 51.55
N PRO A 76 15.53 15.12 50.85
CA PRO A 76 14.20 15.58 50.52
C PRO A 76 13.39 14.53 49.73
N HIS A 77 12.13 14.35 50.12
CA HIS A 77 11.20 13.45 49.44
C HIS A 77 10.95 13.92 48.01
N THR A 78 11.11 13.03 47.04
CA THR A 78 10.96 13.35 45.60
C THR A 78 9.57 13.02 45.08
N GLU A 79 8.79 12.24 45.83
CA GLU A 79 7.43 11.86 45.45
C GLU A 79 6.53 11.68 46.67
N ASN A 80 5.21 11.71 46.42
CA ASN A 80 4.24 11.43 47.46
C ASN A 80 4.14 9.92 47.70
N SER A 81 3.69 9.54 48.90
CA SER A 81 3.38 8.15 49.23
C SER A 81 2.01 8.07 49.88
N ALA A 82 1.15 7.25 49.29
CA ALA A 82 -0.21 7.06 49.76
C ALA A 82 -0.22 6.60 51.23
N GLY A 83 -1.20 7.07 52.01
CA GLY A 83 -1.41 6.62 53.38
C GLY A 83 -0.34 7.01 54.40
N THR A 84 0.79 7.62 54.02
CA THR A 84 1.77 8.15 54.98
C THR A 84 1.48 9.62 55.31
N LEU A 85 1.51 9.98 56.60
CA LEU A 85 1.31 11.36 57.06
C LEU A 85 2.65 11.96 57.48
N LEU A 86 3.25 12.74 56.59
CA LEU A 86 4.54 13.38 56.81
C LEU A 86 4.41 14.49 57.88
N ILE A 87 5.14 14.34 58.97
CA ILE A 87 5.19 15.28 60.12
C ILE A 87 6.65 15.58 60.48
N ASN A 88 6.90 16.46 61.46
CA ASN A 88 8.23 16.72 62.05
C ASN A 88 9.31 17.04 61.00
N ASN A 89 9.08 18.06 60.18
CA ASN A 89 9.98 18.46 59.09
C ASN A 89 10.34 17.33 58.11
N LYS A 90 9.48 16.30 58.02
CA LYS A 90 9.59 15.16 57.12
C LYS A 90 10.79 14.23 57.41
N ILE A 91 11.25 14.22 58.66
CA ILE A 91 12.34 13.36 59.15
C ILE A 91 11.83 11.94 59.42
N ASN A 92 12.66 10.93 59.12
CA ASN A 92 12.37 9.53 59.41
C ASN A 92 12.15 9.30 60.92
N VAL A 93 11.03 8.70 61.26
CA VAL A 93 10.69 8.29 62.63
C VAL A 93 11.25 6.90 62.92
N LEU A 94 11.25 6.02 61.91
CA LEU A 94 11.86 4.69 61.97
C LEU A 94 13.31 4.73 61.50
N ASN A 95 14.15 3.90 62.11
CA ASN A 95 15.56 3.71 61.77
C ASN A 95 15.81 2.58 60.76
N PHE A 96 14.76 2.06 60.13
CA PHE A 96 14.82 1.02 59.11
C PHE A 96 13.72 1.22 58.06
N PHE A 97 13.84 0.53 56.93
CA PHE A 97 12.81 0.46 55.89
C PHE A 97 12.70 -0.99 55.40
N GLY A 98 11.57 -1.65 55.67
CA GLY A 98 11.34 -3.07 55.38
C GLY A 98 10.89 -3.27 53.94
N VAL A 99 11.81 -3.62 53.04
CA VAL A 99 11.48 -3.95 51.65
C VAL A 99 11.06 -5.42 51.56
N SER A 100 9.85 -5.67 51.07
CA SER A 100 9.34 -7.04 50.85
C SER A 100 9.53 -7.47 49.38
N ALA A 101 9.13 -6.63 48.44
CA ALA A 101 9.23 -6.93 47.00
C ALA A 101 9.21 -5.66 46.15
N PHE A 102 9.66 -5.78 44.90
CA PHE A 102 9.46 -4.78 43.85
C PHE A 102 8.59 -5.38 42.75
N LEU A 103 7.67 -4.57 42.23
CA LEU A 103 6.95 -4.87 41.00
C LEU A 103 7.68 -4.22 39.83
N LEU A 104 8.14 -5.04 38.89
CA LEU A 104 8.91 -4.62 37.72
C LEU A 104 8.11 -4.83 36.44
N ALA A 105 8.31 -3.95 35.46
CA ALA A 105 7.78 -4.12 34.10
C ALA A 105 8.91 -3.99 33.08
N ASP A 106 8.79 -4.69 31.96
CA ASP A 106 9.74 -4.53 30.85
C ASP A 106 9.56 -3.18 30.14
N GLN A 107 10.46 -2.86 29.20
CA GLN A 107 10.41 -1.62 28.43
C GLN A 107 9.15 -1.42 27.56
N ASN A 108 8.33 -2.48 27.37
CA ASN A 108 7.07 -2.44 26.64
C ASN A 108 5.86 -2.30 27.59
N GLY A 109 6.07 -2.16 28.89
CA GLY A 109 5.02 -2.14 29.90
C GLY A 109 4.33 -3.49 30.11
N LYS A 110 4.96 -4.58 29.65
CA LYS A 110 4.46 -5.93 29.80
C LYS A 110 5.00 -6.53 31.10
N PHE A 111 4.11 -7.15 31.86
CA PHE A 111 4.49 -8.04 32.95
C PHE A 111 4.77 -9.41 32.35
N ASP A 112 6.01 -9.86 32.42
CA ASP A 112 6.40 -11.19 31.95
C ASP A 112 6.49 -12.14 33.15
N PHE A 113 5.42 -12.93 33.35
CA PHE A 113 5.36 -13.97 34.38
C PHE A 113 5.68 -15.36 33.81
N SER A 114 6.26 -15.44 32.61
CA SER A 114 6.41 -16.72 31.89
C SER A 114 7.32 -17.69 32.63
N GLU A 115 8.34 -17.20 33.32
CA GLU A 115 9.25 -18.04 34.11
C GLU A 115 8.60 -18.51 35.41
N GLU A 116 7.86 -17.65 36.11
CA GLU A 116 7.09 -18.00 37.30
C GLU A 116 5.99 -19.01 36.99
N ILE A 117 5.27 -18.83 35.87
CA ILE A 117 4.26 -19.77 35.39
C ILE A 117 4.90 -21.12 35.06
N LYS A 118 6.06 -21.14 34.39
CA LYS A 118 6.79 -22.39 34.14
C LYS A 118 7.24 -23.06 35.43
N LEU A 119 7.69 -22.31 36.42
CA LEU A 119 8.07 -22.81 37.74
C LEU A 119 6.88 -23.50 38.42
N ILE A 120 5.73 -22.82 38.47
CA ILE A 120 4.49 -23.36 39.07
C ILE A 120 3.96 -24.57 38.29
N GLN A 121 4.05 -24.57 36.96
CA GLN A 121 3.58 -25.69 36.13
C GLN A 121 4.47 -26.93 36.25
N ASN A 122 5.75 -26.76 36.59
CA ASN A 122 6.72 -27.85 36.67
C ASN A 122 6.93 -28.38 38.10
N GLU A 123 6.46 -27.66 39.12
CA GLU A 123 6.45 -28.14 40.50
C GLU A 123 5.11 -28.81 40.83
N ASN A 124 5.16 -30.09 41.22
CA ASN A 124 4.01 -30.75 41.84
C ASN A 124 3.84 -30.21 43.28
N ILE A 125 3.30 -29.00 43.40
CA ILE A 125 3.03 -28.37 44.70
C ILE A 125 1.95 -29.18 45.41
N THR A 126 2.36 -29.94 46.42
CA THR A 126 1.45 -30.70 47.29
C THR A 126 1.09 -29.81 48.46
N ILE A 127 -0.13 -29.27 48.46
CA ILE A 127 -0.65 -28.46 49.57
C ILE A 127 -1.28 -29.40 50.59
N ASP A 128 -0.84 -29.29 51.85
CA ASP A 128 -1.46 -30.03 52.95
C ASP A 128 -2.93 -29.62 53.09
N LYS A 129 -3.82 -30.58 53.35
CA LYS A 129 -5.27 -30.35 53.38
C LYS A 129 -5.71 -29.26 54.38
N GLU A 130 -4.94 -29.05 55.44
CA GLU A 130 -5.18 -27.99 56.43
C GLU A 130 -5.00 -26.57 55.85
N TYR A 131 -4.20 -26.44 54.80
CA TYR A 131 -3.88 -25.17 54.13
C TYR A 131 -4.45 -25.07 52.71
N ASP A 132 -5.25 -26.06 52.28
CA ASP A 132 -5.93 -26.04 50.99
C ASP A 132 -7.21 -25.20 51.07
N PHE A 133 -7.08 -23.92 50.70
CA PHE A 133 -8.19 -22.97 50.62
C PHE A 133 -8.73 -22.81 49.20
N THR A 134 -8.47 -23.75 48.27
CA THR A 134 -8.96 -23.65 46.88
C THR A 134 -10.48 -23.56 46.80
N TYR A 135 -11.21 -24.13 47.76
CA TYR A 135 -12.66 -24.02 47.86
C TYR A 135 -13.17 -22.58 48.13
N LEU A 136 -12.31 -21.68 48.63
CA LEU A 136 -12.62 -20.25 48.78
C LEU A 136 -12.39 -19.48 47.48
N VAL A 137 -11.64 -20.04 46.53
CA VAL A 137 -11.39 -19.43 45.24
C VAL A 137 -12.63 -19.68 44.38
N PRO A 138 -13.37 -18.63 44.01
CA PRO A 138 -14.49 -18.80 43.08
C PRO A 138 -13.99 -19.37 41.75
N PRO A 139 -14.81 -20.18 41.06
CA PRO A 139 -14.44 -20.84 39.81
C PRO A 139 -13.91 -19.83 38.80
N VAL A 140 -12.59 -19.84 38.58
CA VAL A 140 -11.91 -18.79 37.80
C VAL A 140 -12.29 -18.88 36.33
N GLU A 141 -12.64 -20.08 35.88
CA GLU A 141 -13.21 -20.40 34.57
C GLU A 141 -14.49 -19.60 34.29
N ASP A 142 -15.31 -19.34 35.31
CA ASP A 142 -16.55 -18.56 35.15
C ASP A 142 -16.24 -17.08 34.88
N TYR A 143 -15.18 -16.54 35.49
CA TYR A 143 -14.74 -15.17 35.20
C TYR A 143 -14.18 -15.04 33.79
N LYS A 144 -13.42 -16.03 33.32
CA LYS A 144 -12.92 -16.04 31.94
C LYS A 144 -14.10 -15.98 30.95
N THR A 145 -15.10 -16.83 31.15
CA THR A 145 -16.29 -16.87 30.31
C THR A 145 -17.06 -15.55 30.34
N ALA A 146 -17.25 -14.96 31.52
CA ALA A 146 -17.91 -13.66 31.67
C ALA A 146 -17.16 -12.50 30.99
N ILE A 147 -15.82 -12.50 31.08
CA ILE A 147 -14.96 -11.51 30.41
C ILE A 147 -15.03 -11.67 28.89
N GLU A 148 -14.96 -12.90 28.39
CA GLU A 148 -15.06 -13.19 26.95
C GLU A 148 -16.42 -12.79 26.38
N GLU A 149 -17.51 -13.11 27.09
CA GLU A 149 -18.87 -12.71 26.70
C GLU A 149 -19.05 -11.18 26.71
N TYR A 150 -18.51 -10.50 27.73
CA TYR A 150 -18.51 -9.04 27.80
C TYR A 150 -17.73 -8.42 26.63
N ASN A 151 -16.53 -8.91 26.34
CA ASN A 151 -15.71 -8.42 25.22
C ASN A 151 -16.41 -8.66 23.88
N PHE A 152 -16.99 -9.86 23.67
CA PHE A 152 -17.75 -10.17 22.47
C PHE A 152 -18.89 -9.18 22.21
N ARG A 153 -19.59 -8.74 23.26
CA ARG A 153 -20.67 -7.74 23.16
C ARG A 153 -20.15 -6.33 22.94
N MET A 154 -19.07 -5.96 23.61
CA MET A 154 -18.59 -4.57 23.67
C MET A 154 -17.62 -4.21 22.54
N ASP A 155 -16.88 -5.17 22.00
CA ASP A 155 -15.89 -4.90 20.95
C ASP A 155 -16.52 -4.35 19.66
N PRO A 156 -17.66 -4.87 19.16
CA PRO A 156 -18.35 -4.25 18.03
C PRO A 156 -18.71 -2.78 18.32
N VAL A 157 -19.20 -2.48 19.53
CA VAL A 157 -19.57 -1.12 19.95
C VAL A 157 -18.35 -0.18 19.97
N LYS A 158 -17.23 -0.65 20.51
CA LYS A 158 -15.95 0.08 20.54
C LYS A 158 -15.40 0.32 19.12
N LEU A 159 -15.67 -0.59 18.19
CA LEU A 159 -15.16 -0.53 16.82
C LEU A 159 -16.00 0.34 15.86
N VAL A 160 -17.29 0.57 16.16
CA VAL A 160 -18.18 1.39 15.31
C VAL A 160 -17.61 2.77 14.94
N PRO A 161 -17.05 3.57 15.88
CA PRO A 161 -16.48 4.88 15.55
C PRO A 161 -15.29 4.80 14.58
N LEU A 162 -14.43 3.78 14.74
CA LEU A 162 -13.28 3.53 13.87
C LEU A 162 -13.74 3.10 12.47
N GLN A 163 -14.73 2.22 12.38
CA GLN A 163 -15.32 1.80 11.11
C GLN A 163 -15.97 2.97 10.37
N LYS A 164 -16.64 3.88 11.08
CA LYS A 164 -17.20 5.10 10.50
C LYS A 164 -16.10 5.99 9.90
N GLN A 165 -15.00 6.20 10.62
CA GLN A 165 -13.86 6.98 10.13
C GLN A 165 -13.19 6.33 8.91
N ILE A 166 -13.05 5.00 8.90
CA ILE A 166 -12.51 4.26 7.75
C ILE A 166 -13.39 4.47 6.53
N LYS A 167 -14.72 4.28 6.67
CA LYS A 167 -15.67 4.47 5.56
C LYS A 167 -15.63 5.90 5.00
N GLU A 168 -15.49 6.90 5.87
CA GLU A 168 -15.39 8.30 5.47
C GLU A 168 -14.09 8.57 4.69
N LYS A 169 -12.96 8.02 5.15
CA LYS A 169 -11.68 8.08 4.43
C LYS A 169 -11.73 7.35 3.09
N ASP A 170 -12.36 6.19 3.02
CA ASP A 170 -12.52 5.42 1.77
C ASP A 170 -13.33 6.21 0.74
N ASN A 171 -14.39 6.90 1.16
CA ASN A 171 -15.16 7.79 0.29
C ASN A 171 -14.29 8.93 -0.25
N ILE A 172 -13.50 9.58 0.61
CA ILE A 172 -12.58 10.65 0.19
C ILE A 172 -11.55 10.12 -0.82
N ILE A 173 -10.95 8.95 -0.55
CA ILE A 173 -9.98 8.31 -1.46
C ILE A 173 -10.64 8.00 -2.80
N SER A 174 -11.87 7.50 -2.80
CA SER A 174 -12.62 7.23 -4.03
C SER A 174 -12.83 8.51 -4.86
N THR A 175 -13.25 9.61 -4.23
CA THR A 175 -13.46 10.90 -4.89
C THR A 175 -12.15 11.44 -5.48
N LEU A 176 -11.07 11.45 -4.69
CA LEU A 176 -9.75 11.90 -5.15
C LEU A 176 -9.21 11.08 -6.32
N ASN A 177 -9.43 9.76 -6.30
CA ASN A 177 -9.05 8.91 -7.42
C ASN A 177 -9.85 9.23 -8.69
N GLN A 178 -11.15 9.49 -8.56
CA GLN A 178 -11.98 9.89 -9.69
C GLN A 178 -11.50 11.23 -10.28
N GLU A 179 -11.25 12.25 -9.45
CA GLU A 179 -10.70 13.54 -9.89
C GLU A 179 -9.34 13.39 -10.58
N LYS A 180 -8.43 12.61 -10.00
CA LYS A 180 -7.12 12.31 -10.60
C LYS A 180 -7.27 11.68 -11.99
N THR A 181 -8.24 10.78 -12.15
CA THR A 181 -8.51 10.12 -13.44
C THR A 181 -9.01 11.13 -14.47
N THR A 182 -9.91 12.03 -14.08
CA THR A 182 -10.42 13.13 -14.93
C THR A 182 -9.30 14.06 -15.36
N LEU A 183 -8.48 14.54 -14.42
CA LEU A 183 -7.33 15.41 -14.70
C LEU A 183 -6.30 14.73 -15.61
N GLN A 184 -6.03 13.44 -15.40
CA GLN A 184 -5.13 12.68 -16.26
C GLN A 184 -5.67 12.57 -17.69
N ASN A 185 -6.98 12.37 -17.85
CA ASN A 185 -7.62 12.33 -19.17
C ASN A 185 -7.58 13.69 -19.87
N GLU A 186 -7.83 14.78 -19.13
CA GLU A 186 -7.68 16.13 -19.66
C GLU A 186 -6.23 16.41 -20.08
N LEU A 187 -5.26 16.09 -19.21
CA LEU A 187 -3.83 16.26 -19.49
C LEU A 187 -3.40 15.52 -20.77
N ASN A 188 -3.85 14.28 -20.93
CA ASN A 188 -3.59 13.47 -22.12
C ASN A 188 -4.28 14.02 -23.39
N SER A 189 -5.33 14.83 -23.25
CA SER A 189 -6.04 15.45 -24.37
C SER A 189 -5.35 16.71 -24.92
N PHE A 190 -4.53 17.39 -24.11
CA PHE A 190 -3.86 18.64 -24.52
C PHE A 190 -2.94 18.48 -25.74
N PRO A 191 -2.07 17.46 -25.84
CA PRO A 191 -1.24 17.26 -27.04
C PRO A 191 -2.06 17.09 -28.31
N ILE A 192 -3.19 16.37 -28.21
CA ILE A 192 -4.10 16.12 -29.33
C ILE A 192 -4.80 17.41 -29.75
N LYS A 193 -5.28 18.21 -28.79
CA LYS A 193 -5.89 19.52 -29.07
C LYS A 193 -4.88 20.46 -29.75
N LYS A 194 -3.64 20.50 -29.26
CA LYS A 194 -2.57 21.31 -29.85
C LYS A 194 -2.26 20.89 -31.29
N GLN A 195 -2.08 19.59 -31.54
CA GLN A 195 -1.85 19.07 -32.89
C GLN A 195 -3.00 19.39 -33.85
N ARG A 196 -4.26 19.31 -33.39
CA ARG A 196 -5.43 19.68 -34.21
C ARG A 196 -5.43 21.18 -34.56
N LEU A 197 -5.08 22.03 -33.62
CA LEU A 197 -4.97 23.49 -33.86
C LEU A 197 -3.85 23.80 -34.84
N GLU A 198 -2.68 23.17 -34.71
CA GLU A 198 -1.57 23.32 -35.66
C GLU A 198 -1.96 22.86 -37.08
N LEU A 199 -2.65 21.73 -37.21
CA LEU A 199 -3.16 21.25 -38.50
C LEU A 199 -4.18 22.21 -39.12
N ALA A 200 -5.12 22.72 -38.32
CA ALA A 200 -6.12 23.68 -38.80
C ALA A 200 -5.46 24.98 -39.30
N ASN A 201 -4.43 25.47 -38.60
CA ASN A 201 -3.66 26.63 -39.05
C ASN A 201 -2.93 26.36 -40.38
N LEU A 202 -2.28 25.19 -40.52
CA LEU A 202 -1.61 24.78 -41.77
C LEU A 202 -2.59 24.65 -42.95
N GLU A 203 -3.80 24.14 -42.70
CA GLU A 203 -4.86 24.07 -43.72
C GLU A 203 -5.30 25.46 -44.18
N GLN A 204 -5.46 26.41 -43.25
CA GLN A 204 -5.78 27.80 -43.59
C GLN A 204 -4.66 28.45 -44.41
N ASP A 205 -3.39 28.25 -44.04
CA ASP A 205 -2.23 28.75 -44.80
C ASP A 205 -2.21 28.19 -46.23
N LEU A 206 -2.51 26.89 -46.39
CA LEU A 206 -2.63 26.24 -47.70
C LEU A 206 -3.73 26.85 -48.55
N ILE A 207 -4.89 27.15 -47.95
CA ILE A 207 -6.00 27.81 -48.64
C ILE A 207 -5.61 29.22 -49.08
N ILE A 208 -4.97 29.99 -48.20
CA ILE A 208 -4.50 31.35 -48.51
C ILE A 208 -3.51 31.33 -49.67
N LYS A 209 -2.47 30.49 -49.61
CA LYS A 209 -1.49 30.33 -50.71
C LYS A 209 -2.15 29.90 -52.03
N LYS A 210 -3.17 29.04 -51.97
CA LYS A 210 -3.93 28.63 -53.15
C LYS A 210 -4.77 29.77 -53.73
N LEU A 211 -5.28 30.67 -52.89
CA LEU A 211 -6.00 31.87 -53.34
C LEU A 211 -5.04 32.89 -53.95
N GLU A 212 -3.84 33.07 -53.37
CA GLU A 212 -2.80 33.92 -53.92
C GLU A 212 -2.32 33.44 -55.28
N SER A 213 -2.05 32.13 -55.43
CA SER A 213 -1.67 31.55 -56.72
C SER A 213 -2.78 31.68 -57.76
N LYS A 214 -4.05 31.57 -57.36
CA LYS A 214 -5.21 31.87 -58.22
C LYS A 214 -5.25 33.33 -58.67
N LYS A 215 -5.01 34.27 -57.76
CA LYS A 215 -4.95 35.71 -58.08
C LYS A 215 -3.80 35.99 -59.06
N LEU A 216 -2.62 35.42 -58.82
CA LEU A 216 -1.44 35.59 -59.67
C LEU A 216 -1.61 34.96 -61.06
N ALA A 217 -2.16 33.75 -61.15
CA ALA A 217 -2.45 33.10 -62.44
C ALA A 217 -3.44 33.93 -63.28
N LYS A 218 -4.44 34.53 -62.63
CA LYS A 218 -5.40 35.43 -63.27
C LYS A 218 -4.73 36.72 -63.78
N SER A 219 -3.82 37.32 -63.02
CA SER A 219 -3.10 38.53 -63.46
C SER A 219 -2.11 38.28 -64.59
N LEU A 220 -1.55 37.07 -64.69
CA LEU A 220 -0.61 36.67 -65.73
C LEU A 220 -1.27 36.07 -66.99
N GLY A 221 -2.60 35.93 -67.02
CA GLY A 221 -3.33 35.42 -68.19
C GLY A 221 -3.16 33.92 -68.47
N ILE A 222 -2.66 33.13 -67.51
CA ILE A 222 -2.40 31.69 -67.67
C ILE A 222 -3.68 30.88 -67.39
N LYS A 223 -4.07 29.99 -68.32
CA LYS A 223 -5.20 29.06 -68.10
C LYS A 223 -4.86 28.05 -67.00
N MET A 224 -5.70 28.00 -65.97
CA MET A 224 -5.50 27.27 -64.71
C MET A 224 -5.41 25.73 -64.84
N SER A 225 -5.71 25.17 -66.01
CA SER A 225 -5.62 23.73 -66.29
C SER A 225 -4.18 23.20 -66.37
N ILE A 226 -3.17 24.08 -66.47
CA ILE A 226 -1.75 23.71 -66.65
C ILE A 226 -1.02 23.58 -65.30
N ILE A 227 -1.52 24.23 -64.24
CA ILE A 227 -0.89 24.28 -62.91
C ILE A 227 -1.75 23.51 -61.91
N ASN A 228 -1.93 22.21 -62.15
CA ASN A 228 -2.39 21.31 -61.09
C ASN A 228 -1.15 20.57 -60.59
N PRO A 229 -0.44 21.07 -59.56
CA PRO A 229 0.66 20.30 -58.99
C PRO A 229 0.05 18.98 -58.53
N LYS A 230 0.63 17.88 -59.00
CA LYS A 230 0.33 16.53 -58.55
C LYS A 230 0.77 16.46 -57.08
N ILE A 231 -0.03 17.04 -56.19
CA ILE A 231 0.16 16.95 -54.75
C ILE A 231 -0.15 15.50 -54.42
N THR A 232 0.91 14.74 -54.21
CA THR A 232 0.89 13.38 -53.68
C THR A 232 0.31 13.45 -52.27
N PHE A 233 -1.02 13.43 -52.18
CA PHE A 233 -1.71 13.14 -50.93
C PHE A 233 -1.28 11.73 -50.53
N ILE A 234 -0.57 11.59 -49.41
CA ILE A 234 -0.19 10.29 -48.88
C ILE A 234 -1.49 9.54 -48.53
N GLN A 235 -1.87 8.62 -49.40
CA GLN A 235 -2.34 7.26 -49.11
C GLN A 235 -3.38 7.07 -47.98
N ALA A 236 -4.55 7.71 -48.08
CA ALA A 236 -5.76 7.18 -47.42
C ALA A 236 -6.57 6.24 -48.34
N ASN A 237 -6.38 6.35 -49.66
CA ASN A 237 -7.17 5.66 -50.68
C ASN A 237 -6.32 4.74 -51.57
N SER A 238 -5.43 3.92 -50.99
CA SER A 238 -4.67 2.91 -51.74
C SER A 238 -4.98 1.50 -51.24
N ALA A 239 -4.91 0.50 -52.12
CA ALA A 239 -5.03 -0.90 -51.74
C ALA A 239 -3.98 -1.28 -50.71
N LYS A 240 -2.76 -0.75 -50.84
CA LYS A 240 -1.68 -0.96 -49.86
C LYS A 240 -2.06 -0.48 -48.46
N ALA A 241 -2.59 0.74 -48.34
CA ALA A 241 -3.02 1.28 -47.06
C ALA A 241 -4.16 0.44 -46.44
N ARG A 242 -5.11 -0.03 -47.26
CA ARG A 242 -6.19 -0.90 -46.81
C ARG A 242 -5.68 -2.25 -46.29
N ILE A 243 -4.70 -2.85 -46.98
CA ILE A 243 -4.07 -4.12 -46.54
C ILE A 243 -3.25 -3.91 -45.26
N GLN A 244 -2.54 -2.80 -45.13
CA GLN A 244 -1.81 -2.47 -43.90
C GLN A 244 -2.73 -2.15 -42.72
N ASN A 245 -3.95 -1.68 -43.00
CA ASN A 245 -4.99 -1.50 -41.99
C ASN A 245 -5.64 -2.82 -41.54
N HIS A 246 -5.33 -3.95 -42.18
CA HIS A 246 -5.84 -5.26 -41.78
C HIS A 246 -5.29 -5.67 -40.40
N LEU A 247 -6.11 -6.38 -39.61
CA LEU A 247 -5.73 -6.80 -38.26
C LEU A 247 -4.42 -7.60 -38.24
N SER A 248 -4.24 -8.53 -39.18
CA SER A 248 -3.01 -9.33 -39.30
C SER A 248 -1.77 -8.43 -39.41
N TYR A 249 -1.81 -7.42 -40.27
CA TYR A 249 -0.67 -6.53 -40.46
C TYR A 249 -0.38 -5.73 -39.18
N LYS A 250 -1.42 -5.18 -38.53
CA LYS A 250 -1.27 -4.43 -37.26
C LYS A 250 -0.67 -5.30 -36.15
N LEU A 251 -1.13 -6.54 -36.01
CA LEU A 251 -0.61 -7.49 -35.02
C LEU A 251 0.83 -7.91 -35.32
N GLY A 252 1.15 -8.18 -36.59
CA GLY A 252 2.50 -8.50 -37.05
C GLY A 252 3.50 -7.37 -36.78
N GLN A 253 3.11 -6.13 -37.09
CA GLN A 253 3.93 -4.94 -36.78
C GLN A 253 4.19 -4.82 -35.27
N ALA A 254 3.16 -5.01 -34.45
CA ALA A 254 3.29 -4.96 -33.00
C ALA A 254 4.22 -6.07 -32.46
N LEU A 255 4.10 -7.30 -32.99
CA LEU A 255 5.00 -8.41 -32.64
C LEU A 255 6.46 -8.04 -32.91
N ILE A 256 6.76 -7.53 -34.11
CA ILE A 256 8.12 -7.16 -34.51
C ILE A 256 8.65 -6.04 -33.61
N ALA A 257 7.88 -4.97 -33.43
CA ALA A 257 8.32 -3.79 -32.68
C ALA A 257 8.63 -4.10 -31.21
N ASN A 258 7.84 -4.97 -30.58
CA ASN A 258 7.98 -5.28 -29.16
C ASN A 258 8.90 -6.48 -28.87
N SER A 259 9.21 -7.30 -29.88
CA SER A 259 10.15 -8.43 -29.72
C SER A 259 11.62 -8.02 -29.55
N LYS A 260 11.94 -6.72 -29.61
CA LYS A 260 13.31 -6.20 -29.55
C LYS A 260 13.85 -5.97 -28.13
N SER A 261 13.02 -6.10 -27.09
CA SER A 261 13.44 -5.90 -25.71
C SER A 261 12.66 -6.77 -24.73
N ILE A 262 13.26 -7.09 -23.58
CA ILE A 262 12.62 -7.88 -22.51
C ILE A 262 11.35 -7.18 -22.01
N LEU A 263 11.43 -5.87 -21.76
CA LEU A 263 10.25 -5.08 -21.36
C LEU A 263 9.18 -5.04 -22.47
N GLY A 264 9.61 -5.07 -23.73
CA GLY A 264 8.76 -5.24 -24.90
C GLY A 264 7.96 -6.55 -24.85
N TYR A 265 8.61 -7.68 -24.54
CA TYR A 265 7.93 -8.97 -24.36
C TYR A 265 6.93 -8.96 -23.20
N ILE A 266 7.23 -8.27 -22.09
CA ILE A 266 6.30 -8.18 -20.95
C ILE A 266 5.03 -7.38 -21.33
N ARG A 267 5.18 -6.26 -22.05
CA ARG A 267 4.03 -5.43 -22.47
C ARG A 267 3.22 -6.01 -23.64
N MET A 268 3.75 -7.02 -24.33
CA MET A 268 3.17 -7.56 -25.56
C MET A 268 1.70 -7.99 -25.46
N PRO A 269 1.28 -8.76 -24.46
CA PRO A 269 -0.11 -9.20 -24.34
C PRO A 269 -1.10 -8.02 -24.30
N TYR A 270 -0.73 -6.96 -23.58
CA TYR A 270 -1.54 -5.74 -23.47
C TYR A 270 -1.64 -4.98 -24.79
N VAL A 271 -0.51 -4.82 -25.49
CA VAL A 271 -0.48 -4.14 -26.80
C VAL A 271 -1.32 -4.88 -27.83
N LEU A 272 -1.21 -6.21 -27.91
CA LEU A 272 -1.99 -7.03 -28.84
C LEU A 272 -3.50 -6.97 -28.53
N SER A 273 -3.86 -7.03 -27.24
CA SER A 273 -5.25 -6.88 -26.79
C SER A 273 -5.83 -5.51 -27.17
N TYR A 274 -5.08 -4.44 -26.93
CA TYR A 274 -5.47 -3.08 -27.30
C TYR A 274 -5.69 -2.92 -28.81
N ILE A 275 -4.76 -3.41 -29.65
CA ILE A 275 -4.86 -3.35 -31.11
C ILE A 275 -6.12 -4.07 -31.60
N LYS A 276 -6.40 -5.26 -31.07
CA LYS A 276 -7.59 -6.03 -31.43
C LYS A 276 -8.88 -5.28 -31.09
N ASN A 277 -8.98 -4.72 -29.88
CA ASN A 277 -10.15 -3.96 -29.44
C ASN A 277 -10.34 -2.67 -30.25
N LYS A 278 -9.26 -1.92 -30.47
CA LYS A 278 -9.28 -0.70 -31.28
C LYS A 278 -9.71 -0.99 -32.72
N HIS A 279 -9.17 -2.03 -33.35
CA HIS A 279 -9.56 -2.40 -34.71
C HIS A 279 -11.03 -2.80 -34.81
N LYS A 280 -11.56 -3.55 -33.82
CA LYS A 280 -12.99 -3.88 -33.74
C LYS A 280 -13.86 -2.63 -33.62
N PHE A 281 -13.43 -1.65 -32.84
CA PHE A 281 -14.13 -0.37 -32.70
C PHE A 281 -14.09 0.44 -34.01
N GLU A 282 -12.94 0.52 -34.68
CA GLU A 282 -12.80 1.17 -35.99
C GLU A 282 -13.71 0.55 -37.05
N GLN A 283 -13.84 -0.78 -37.08
CA GLN A 283 -14.77 -1.47 -37.99
C GLN A 283 -16.23 -1.10 -37.70
N LYS A 284 -16.66 -1.13 -36.43
CA LYS A 284 -18.02 -0.74 -36.03
C LYS A 284 -18.34 0.71 -36.40
N ALA A 285 -17.43 1.64 -36.10
CA ALA A 285 -17.61 3.05 -36.42
C ALA A 285 -17.69 3.28 -37.94
N TYR A 286 -16.99 2.49 -38.75
CA TYR A 286 -17.09 2.54 -40.20
C TYR A 286 -18.43 1.96 -40.70
N GLU A 287 -18.88 0.84 -40.14
CA GLU A 287 -20.20 0.26 -40.45
C GLU A 287 -21.34 1.23 -40.12
N GLU A 288 -21.27 1.93 -38.98
CA GLU A 288 -22.24 2.97 -38.59
C GLU A 288 -22.26 4.13 -39.59
N LYS A 289 -21.09 4.60 -40.03
CA LYS A 289 -20.98 5.66 -41.06
C LYS A 289 -21.58 5.24 -42.41
N ILE A 290 -21.40 3.98 -42.82
CA ILE A 290 -22.02 3.47 -44.05
C ILE A 290 -23.54 3.36 -43.90
N LYS A 291 -24.04 2.99 -42.71
CA LYS A 291 -25.49 2.95 -42.43
C LYS A 291 -26.12 4.34 -42.52
N GLU A 292 -25.43 5.37 -42.02
CA GLU A 292 -25.90 6.76 -42.11
C GLU A 292 -25.82 7.31 -43.54
N ASN A 293 -24.75 6.97 -44.28
CA ASN A 293 -24.55 7.40 -45.66
C ASN A 293 -23.90 6.30 -46.50
N PRO A 294 -24.68 5.56 -47.31
CA PRO A 294 -24.17 4.47 -48.15
C PRO A 294 -23.07 4.89 -49.13
N ASN A 295 -23.01 6.17 -49.53
CA ASN A 295 -21.99 6.69 -50.44
C ASN A 295 -20.59 6.76 -49.81
N LEU A 296 -20.46 6.56 -48.49
CA LEU A 296 -19.18 6.48 -47.79
C LEU A 296 -18.53 5.09 -47.87
N ALA A 297 -19.22 4.10 -48.45
CA ALA A 297 -18.67 2.78 -48.64
C ALA A 297 -17.44 2.83 -49.58
N LEU A 298 -16.31 2.36 -49.06
CA LEU A 298 -15.09 2.17 -49.85
C LEU A 298 -15.37 1.17 -50.98
N PRO A 299 -14.87 1.43 -52.20
CA PRO A 299 -15.05 0.50 -53.31
C PRO A 299 -14.30 -0.83 -53.03
N PRO A 300 -14.56 -1.90 -53.80
CA PRO A 300 -13.85 -3.18 -53.65
C PRO A 300 -12.34 -3.01 -53.72
N LEU A 301 -11.56 -3.92 -53.10
CA LEU A 301 -10.10 -3.75 -53.01
C LEU A 301 -9.44 -3.81 -54.40
N GLU A 302 -10.03 -4.59 -55.30
CA GLU A 302 -9.63 -4.84 -56.68
C GLU A 302 -9.73 -3.61 -57.58
N THR A 303 -10.58 -2.63 -57.22
CA THR A 303 -10.79 -1.43 -58.04
C THR A 303 -9.70 -0.37 -57.84
N TYR A 304 -8.77 -0.60 -56.92
CA TYR A 304 -7.70 0.35 -56.62
C TYR A 304 -6.55 0.16 -57.62
N PRO A 305 -5.98 1.25 -58.18
CA PRO A 305 -4.91 1.17 -59.17
C PRO A 305 -3.67 0.39 -58.70
N ASP A 306 -3.37 0.42 -57.39
CA ASP A 306 -2.22 -0.25 -56.77
C ASP A 306 -2.52 -1.68 -56.28
N TYR A 307 -3.69 -2.26 -56.59
CA TYR A 307 -4.12 -3.56 -56.08
C TYR A 307 -3.09 -4.67 -56.26
N ASN A 308 -2.58 -4.84 -57.50
CA ASN A 308 -1.63 -5.89 -57.84
C ASN A 308 -0.30 -5.76 -57.08
N GLU A 309 0.15 -4.53 -56.83
CA GLU A 309 1.35 -4.26 -56.02
C GLU A 309 1.07 -4.49 -54.54
N ALA A 310 -0.10 -4.06 -54.06
CA ALA A 310 -0.53 -4.19 -52.68
C ALA A 310 -0.73 -5.65 -52.25
N LEU A 311 -1.09 -6.56 -53.17
CA LEU A 311 -1.17 -8.00 -52.86
C LEU A 311 0.14 -8.56 -52.31
N LYS A 312 1.30 -8.02 -52.73
CA LYS A 312 2.62 -8.42 -52.20
C LYS A 312 2.74 -8.13 -50.69
N GLU A 313 2.00 -7.16 -50.16
CA GLU A 313 1.99 -6.85 -48.73
C GLU A 313 1.32 -7.97 -47.90
N LYS A 314 0.37 -8.73 -48.46
CA LYS A 314 -0.18 -9.92 -47.78
C LYS A 314 0.83 -11.06 -47.69
N GLU A 315 1.78 -11.07 -48.60
CA GLU A 315 2.87 -12.04 -48.65
C GLU A 315 4.10 -11.59 -47.86
N CYS A 316 4.09 -10.42 -47.21
CA CYS A 316 5.22 -9.99 -46.39
C CYS A 316 5.28 -10.72 -45.04
N PHE A 317 6.48 -10.82 -44.47
CA PHE A 317 6.73 -11.46 -43.16
C PHE A 317 5.80 -10.91 -42.07
N THR A 318 5.64 -9.59 -42.01
CA THR A 318 4.78 -8.91 -41.04
C THR A 318 3.34 -9.43 -41.10
N TYR A 319 2.75 -9.47 -42.30
CA TYR A 319 1.37 -9.89 -42.47
C TYR A 319 1.19 -11.37 -42.08
N LYS A 320 2.06 -12.25 -42.59
CA LYS A 320 2.05 -13.69 -42.28
C LYS A 320 2.26 -13.98 -40.79
N LEU A 321 3.11 -13.20 -40.12
CA LEU A 321 3.36 -13.32 -38.69
C LEU A 321 2.10 -13.00 -37.87
N GLY A 322 1.37 -11.94 -38.22
CA GLY A 322 0.11 -11.62 -37.56
C GLY A 322 -1.02 -12.60 -37.89
N GLU A 323 -1.08 -13.13 -39.11
CA GLU A 323 -2.01 -14.21 -39.46
C GLU A 323 -1.75 -15.47 -38.63
N ALA A 324 -0.49 -15.87 -38.49
CA ALA A 324 -0.11 -17.01 -37.65
C ALA A 324 -0.51 -16.80 -36.18
N LEU A 325 -0.37 -15.57 -35.65
CA LEU A 325 -0.85 -15.24 -34.30
C LEU A 325 -2.38 -15.35 -34.21
N MET A 326 -3.11 -14.84 -35.20
CA MET A 326 -4.57 -14.96 -35.23
C MET A 326 -5.02 -16.42 -35.27
N GLN A 327 -4.33 -17.27 -36.02
CA GLN A 327 -4.59 -18.71 -36.06
C GLN A 327 -4.27 -19.40 -34.73
N ALA A 328 -3.17 -19.01 -34.08
CA ALA A 328 -2.81 -19.48 -32.75
C ALA A 328 -3.90 -19.14 -31.72
N ASN A 329 -4.45 -17.92 -31.78
CA ASN A 329 -5.52 -17.49 -30.91
C ASN A 329 -6.84 -18.25 -31.16
N LYS A 330 -7.14 -18.67 -32.39
CA LYS A 330 -8.31 -19.52 -32.68
C LYS A 330 -8.15 -20.91 -32.07
N ASN A 331 -6.93 -21.46 -32.09
CA ASN A 331 -6.62 -22.81 -31.60
C ASN A 331 -5.94 -22.77 -30.23
N TRP A 332 -6.26 -21.78 -29.39
CA TRP A 332 -5.50 -21.56 -28.16
C TRP A 332 -5.61 -22.74 -27.18
N TYR A 333 -6.80 -23.35 -27.06
CA TYR A 333 -7.04 -24.57 -26.26
C TYR A 333 -6.28 -25.80 -26.76
N GLY A 334 -5.90 -25.83 -28.05
CA GLY A 334 -5.13 -26.92 -28.67
C GLY A 334 -3.63 -26.67 -28.69
N GLY A 335 -3.10 -25.81 -27.81
CA GLY A 335 -1.70 -25.44 -27.79
C GLY A 335 -1.27 -24.54 -28.95
N GLY A 336 -2.20 -23.81 -29.57
CA GLY A 336 -1.95 -22.94 -30.72
C GLY A 336 -0.80 -21.94 -30.50
N TYR A 337 -0.70 -21.37 -29.30
CA TYR A 337 0.41 -20.46 -28.94
C TYR A 337 1.77 -21.17 -28.79
N ILE A 338 1.79 -22.41 -28.30
CA ILE A 338 3.01 -23.23 -28.23
C ILE A 338 3.50 -23.52 -29.65
N LYS A 339 2.59 -23.96 -30.53
CA LYS A 339 2.89 -24.15 -31.95
C LYS A 339 3.39 -22.86 -32.60
N PHE A 340 2.77 -21.73 -32.29
CA PHE A 340 3.16 -20.44 -32.83
C PHE A 340 4.60 -20.07 -32.46
N ILE A 341 4.94 -20.13 -31.17
CA ILE A 341 6.26 -19.73 -30.66
C ILE A 341 7.37 -20.67 -31.16
N PHE A 342 7.14 -21.99 -31.09
CA PHE A 342 8.21 -22.98 -31.34
C PHE A 342 8.26 -23.50 -32.78
N LYS A 343 7.18 -23.37 -33.56
CA LYS A 343 7.13 -23.86 -34.95
C LYS A 343 6.91 -22.74 -35.96
N ASP A 344 5.83 -21.96 -35.82
CA ASP A 344 5.43 -21.00 -36.86
C ASP A 344 6.38 -19.80 -36.93
N VAL A 345 6.77 -19.19 -35.81
CA VAL A 345 7.72 -18.07 -35.80
C VAL A 345 9.09 -18.48 -36.36
N PRO A 346 9.73 -19.59 -35.93
CA PRO A 346 10.99 -20.04 -36.52
C PRO A 346 10.86 -20.40 -38.01
N ARG A 347 9.76 -21.04 -38.42
CA ARG A 347 9.49 -21.36 -39.83
C ARG A 347 9.40 -20.10 -40.68
N LEU A 348 8.58 -19.12 -40.27
CA LEU A 348 8.44 -17.84 -40.96
C LEU A 348 9.78 -17.09 -41.03
N LYS A 349 10.57 -17.07 -39.94
CA LYS A 349 11.92 -16.47 -39.98
C LYS A 349 12.84 -17.13 -41.00
N ARG A 350 12.77 -18.46 -41.18
CA ARG A 350 13.56 -19.18 -42.19
C ARG A 350 13.06 -18.90 -43.62
N GLU A 351 11.74 -18.90 -43.83
CA GLU A 351 11.12 -18.65 -45.14
C GLU A 351 11.41 -17.24 -45.66
N PHE A 352 11.41 -16.25 -44.78
CA PHE A 352 11.66 -14.85 -45.13
C PHE A 352 13.12 -14.41 -44.97
N GLY A 353 13.90 -15.07 -44.11
CA GLY A 353 15.33 -14.82 -43.94
C GLY A 353 16.22 -15.39 -45.05
N LYS A 354 15.71 -16.34 -45.86
CA LYS A 354 16.39 -16.86 -47.06
C LYS A 354 16.09 -16.07 -48.35
N LYS A 355 15.24 -15.04 -48.27
CA LYS A 355 14.82 -14.20 -49.40
C LYS A 355 15.40 -12.78 -49.36
N GLY A 356 16.39 -12.54 -48.48
CA GLY A 356 17.09 -11.27 -48.34
C GLY A 356 18.51 -11.34 -48.85
#